data_AF-A0A1E4G5E5-F1
#
_entry.id   AF-A0A1E4G5E5-F1
#
_cell.length_a   1.000
_cell.length_b   1.000
_cell.length_c   1.000
_cell.angle_alpha   90.00
_cell.angle_beta   90.00
_cell.angle_gamma   90.00
#
_symmetry.space_group_name_H-M   'P 1'
#
loop_
_entity.id
_entity.type
_entity.pdbx_description
1 polymer ?
#
loop_
_entity_poly.entity_id
_entity_poly.type
_entity_poly.pdbx_seq_one_letter_code
_entity_poly.pdbx_strand_id
1 'polypeptide(L)'
;MADLSISRLTPGSARPTTAAKAPPAPGPQEGYAGSVEPRRYTVISLLGTSLSNGIGAPTEPREYVEKLAPQIQDNSLAVVILGTYKEADQNSWRSRRYAIDQQGVRDTTESLSGFHIAHGQATPARGSEVSAMHPETVKRHILEAMREYPAEHYVLHINSHGSNLKGLGGCPNESLAADDHKGVLDHHSRLDKIDLPTLGEIFADVHKETGQKMSVVDIDTCSMGFQEVNSTLQPHADFIIASPAAEKGHKGVGDQPDRCGHQQVEVFEKIVQNPQITPRQLAREFIEVNAREGVIREGGQTYHAAPTLSAYSSQGIADLNQKLDQLGARLLQELTAKPERSLLSFFKKPLSGSQKIQNAVDQTRIFPSGKGDPYLDLQHFAENLAAQYPEDTEMQKLTAGVRQGVSEAALASHHGVGDEDGKMVDYSPFGPLGVFLPGAKDNPFSEGIRTLYRSSASGARFWNSAWEKVDQLKLNPEERDQLEAIQSQQQFPPVLSPLGRRIWAHEVSQRLPGLEEYHRTPNLPPQWKEFVLSWISETVSRGLS
;
A
#
# COMPACT_ATOMS: atom_id res chain seq x y z
N MET A 1 -62.98 3.88 1.11
CA MET A 1 -62.92 4.67 -0.14
C MET A 1 -62.27 6.01 0.18
N ALA A 2 -60.97 6.11 -0.08
CA ALA A 2 -60.22 7.35 -0.26
C ALA A 2 -58.90 6.90 -0.92
N ASP A 3 -58.79 7.17 -2.21
CA ASP A 3 -57.71 6.75 -3.09
C ASP A 3 -56.61 7.83 -3.05
N LEU A 4 -55.45 7.50 -2.48
CA LEU A 4 -54.28 8.38 -2.44
C LEU A 4 -53.33 7.97 -3.56
N SER A 5 -53.54 8.56 -4.74
CA SER A 5 -52.63 8.44 -5.87
C SER A 5 -51.33 9.23 -5.60
N ILE A 6 -50.23 8.51 -5.38
CA ILE A 6 -48.89 9.09 -5.33
C ILE A 6 -48.42 9.31 -6.77
N SER A 7 -48.39 10.58 -7.20
CA SER A 7 -47.79 11.00 -8.47
C SER A 7 -46.29 10.72 -8.45
N ARG A 8 -45.84 9.80 -9.31
CA ARG A 8 -44.41 9.57 -9.57
C ARG A 8 -43.82 10.78 -10.29
N LEU A 9 -42.90 11.48 -9.63
CA LEU A 9 -42.00 12.42 -10.29
C LEU A 9 -41.04 11.63 -11.18
N THR A 10 -41.20 11.75 -12.49
CA THR A 10 -40.20 11.31 -13.47
C THR A 10 -38.94 12.18 -13.34
N PRO A 11 -37.74 11.59 -13.19
CA PRO A 11 -36.50 12.35 -13.25
C PRO A 11 -36.35 12.94 -14.66
N GLY A 12 -36.14 14.25 -14.74
CA GLY A 12 -35.85 14.94 -15.99
C GLY A 12 -34.60 14.36 -16.65
N SER A 13 -34.70 14.05 -17.94
CA SER A 13 -33.58 13.59 -18.76
C SER A 13 -32.50 14.67 -18.82
N ALA A 14 -31.45 14.52 -18.03
CA ALA A 14 -30.22 15.26 -18.23
C ALA A 14 -29.65 14.87 -19.61
N ARG A 15 -29.41 15.87 -20.47
CA ARG A 15 -28.70 15.67 -21.74
C ARG A 15 -27.33 15.06 -21.46
N PRO A 16 -26.91 14.02 -22.18
CA PRO A 16 -25.55 13.49 -22.06
C PRO A 16 -24.59 14.60 -22.49
N THR A 17 -23.77 15.07 -21.55
CA THR A 17 -22.57 15.83 -21.87
C THR A 17 -21.67 14.92 -22.68
N THR A 18 -21.41 15.28 -23.93
CA THR A 18 -20.43 14.61 -24.78
C THR A 18 -19.08 14.70 -24.10
N ALA A 19 -18.62 13.60 -23.50
CA ALA A 19 -17.25 13.47 -23.02
C ALA A 19 -16.33 13.75 -24.20
N ALA A 20 -15.50 14.80 -24.07
CA ALA A 20 -14.48 15.11 -25.05
C ALA A 20 -13.61 13.86 -25.23
N LYS A 21 -13.56 13.33 -26.45
CA LYS A 21 -12.70 12.21 -26.81
C LYS A 21 -11.27 12.63 -26.49
N ALA A 22 -10.59 11.88 -25.62
CA ALA A 22 -9.19 12.13 -25.30
C ALA A 22 -8.40 12.22 -26.63
N PRO A 23 -7.45 13.17 -26.76
CA PRO A 23 -6.59 13.21 -27.93
C PRO A 23 -5.92 11.84 -28.12
N PRO A 24 -5.76 11.36 -29.36
CA PRO A 24 -5.04 10.11 -29.60
C PRO A 24 -3.65 10.22 -28.96
N ALA A 25 -3.22 9.14 -28.29
CA ALA A 25 -1.88 9.04 -27.73
C ALA A 25 -0.87 9.46 -28.82
N PRO A 26 0.19 10.22 -28.46
CA PRO A 26 1.20 10.63 -29.42
C PRO A 26 1.67 9.39 -30.19
N GLY A 27 1.54 9.43 -31.52
CA GLY A 27 2.00 8.34 -32.37
C GLY A 27 3.48 8.04 -32.10
N PRO A 28 3.94 6.80 -32.31
CA PRO A 28 5.32 6.43 -32.10
C PRO A 28 6.23 7.44 -32.81
N GLN A 29 7.22 7.99 -32.09
CA GLN A 29 8.16 8.93 -32.69
C GLN A 29 8.78 8.31 -33.93
N GLU A 30 8.74 9.05 -35.04
CA GLU A 30 9.32 8.65 -36.34
C GLU A 30 10.82 8.40 -36.16
N GLY A 31 11.19 7.12 -36.02
CA GLY A 31 12.57 6.70 -35.74
C GLY A 31 12.69 5.22 -35.37
N TYR A 32 11.64 4.62 -34.80
CA TYR A 32 11.56 3.19 -34.50
C TYR A 32 10.71 2.42 -35.54
N ALA A 33 10.90 2.71 -36.82
CA ALA A 33 10.10 2.17 -37.92
C ALA A 33 10.54 0.76 -38.39
N GLY A 34 10.80 -0.15 -37.45
CA GLY A 34 10.75 -1.58 -37.71
C GLY A 34 9.45 -2.12 -37.12
N SER A 35 8.62 -2.79 -37.92
CA SER A 35 7.43 -3.49 -37.41
C SER A 35 7.89 -4.69 -36.57
N VAL A 36 8.30 -4.44 -35.33
CA VAL A 36 8.61 -5.50 -34.38
C VAL A 36 7.27 -6.05 -33.92
N GLU A 37 7.02 -7.34 -34.18
CA GLU A 37 5.85 -8.00 -33.61
C GLU A 37 5.86 -7.83 -32.08
N PRO A 38 4.74 -7.40 -31.48
CA PRO A 38 4.69 -7.20 -30.04
C PRO A 38 4.99 -8.53 -29.34
N ARG A 39 5.77 -8.44 -28.26
CA ARG A 39 6.11 -9.61 -27.44
C ARG A 39 4.89 -10.05 -26.66
N ARG A 40 4.93 -11.28 -26.16
CA ARG A 40 3.85 -11.76 -25.28
C ARG A 40 3.95 -11.13 -23.90
N TYR A 41 5.14 -11.07 -23.33
CA TYR A 41 5.42 -10.45 -22.04
C TYR A 41 6.58 -9.46 -22.11
N THR A 42 6.46 -8.39 -21.33
CA THR A 42 7.62 -7.59 -20.87
C THR A 42 7.57 -7.49 -19.35
N VAL A 43 8.64 -7.93 -18.71
CA VAL A 43 8.86 -7.75 -17.28
C VAL A 43 9.67 -6.47 -17.08
N ILE A 44 9.17 -5.60 -16.21
CA ILE A 44 9.81 -4.36 -15.79
C ILE A 44 10.16 -4.56 -14.32
N SER A 45 11.45 -4.55 -13.98
CA SER A 45 11.95 -4.86 -12.65
C SER A 45 12.62 -3.66 -12.02
N LEU A 46 12.15 -3.26 -10.84
CA LEU A 46 12.75 -2.21 -10.02
C LEU A 46 13.45 -2.88 -8.84
N LEU A 47 14.78 -2.79 -8.81
CA LEU A 47 15.60 -3.29 -7.72
C LEU A 47 16.08 -2.09 -6.89
N GLY A 48 15.32 -1.78 -5.85
CA GLY A 48 15.67 -0.83 -4.80
C GLY A 48 16.93 -1.26 -4.06
N THR A 49 17.50 -0.35 -3.25
CA THR A 49 18.72 -0.57 -2.47
C THR A 49 18.51 -1.58 -1.34
N SER A 50 18.25 -2.83 -1.68
CA SER A 50 18.45 -3.92 -0.75
C SER A 50 19.96 -4.22 -0.78
N LEU A 51 20.60 -4.19 0.40
CA LEU A 51 21.90 -4.84 0.69
C LEU A 51 23.17 -3.95 0.68
N SER A 52 23.12 -2.79 1.33
CA SER A 52 24.35 -2.11 1.80
C SER A 52 25.03 -2.80 3.00
N ASN A 53 24.41 -3.83 3.59
CA ASN A 53 24.92 -4.50 4.78
C ASN A 53 25.68 -5.80 4.44
N GLY A 54 26.68 -5.73 3.56
CA GLY A 54 27.82 -6.65 3.48
C GLY A 54 27.55 -8.16 3.41
N ILE A 55 26.36 -8.59 3.06
CA ILE A 55 25.94 -10.00 3.15
C ILE A 55 25.28 -10.40 1.83
N GLY A 56 26.06 -11.10 1.01
CA GLY A 56 25.66 -12.32 0.28
C GLY A 56 24.55 -12.28 -0.79
N ALA A 57 23.84 -11.17 -0.97
CA ALA A 57 22.98 -11.04 -2.14
C ALA A 57 23.80 -10.84 -3.40
N PRO A 58 23.27 -11.18 -4.59
CA PRO A 58 23.87 -10.80 -5.85
C PRO A 58 24.20 -9.31 -5.80
N THR A 59 25.48 -9.00 -5.70
CA THR A 59 25.96 -7.63 -5.50
C THR A 59 25.70 -6.73 -6.71
N GLU A 60 25.16 -7.29 -7.80
CA GLU A 60 24.78 -6.57 -8.99
C GLU A 60 23.52 -7.19 -9.62
N PRO A 61 22.59 -6.38 -10.19
CA PRO A 61 21.54 -6.83 -11.10
C PRO A 61 22.05 -7.74 -12.23
N ARG A 62 23.37 -7.71 -12.49
CA ARG A 62 24.07 -8.55 -13.43
C ARG A 62 23.94 -10.06 -13.17
N GLU A 63 23.94 -10.55 -11.93
CA GLU A 63 23.80 -12.01 -11.70
C GLU A 63 22.41 -12.49 -12.08
N TYR A 64 21.39 -11.68 -11.77
CA TYR A 64 20.01 -11.91 -12.17
C TYR A 64 19.90 -12.00 -13.70
N VAL A 65 20.56 -11.06 -14.36
CA VAL A 65 20.67 -10.99 -15.82
C VAL A 65 21.38 -12.22 -16.41
N GLU A 66 22.51 -12.64 -15.82
CA GLU A 66 23.30 -13.78 -16.30
C GLU A 66 22.56 -15.11 -16.16
N LYS A 67 21.70 -15.27 -15.14
CA LYS A 67 20.85 -16.46 -14.98
C LYS A 67 19.68 -16.49 -15.96
N LEU A 68 19.05 -15.35 -16.21
CA LEU A 68 17.84 -15.30 -17.03
C LEU A 68 18.13 -15.27 -18.54
N ALA A 69 19.21 -14.61 -18.95
CA ALA A 69 19.52 -14.41 -20.37
C ALA A 69 19.61 -15.71 -21.20
N PRO A 70 20.22 -16.82 -20.72
CA PRO A 70 20.27 -18.07 -21.49
C PRO A 70 18.90 -18.71 -21.75
N GLN A 71 17.89 -18.35 -20.93
CA GLN A 71 16.53 -18.89 -21.04
C GLN A 71 15.73 -18.15 -22.13
N ILE A 72 16.01 -16.86 -22.37
CA ILE A 72 15.26 -16.04 -23.33
C ILE A 72 15.82 -16.25 -24.74
N GLN A 73 15.33 -17.27 -25.44
CA GLN A 73 15.79 -17.65 -26.78
C GLN A 73 14.86 -17.17 -27.91
N ASP A 74 13.66 -16.68 -27.58
CA ASP A 74 12.67 -16.20 -28.54
C ASP A 74 12.12 -14.82 -28.15
N ASN A 75 11.21 -14.28 -28.98
CA ASN A 75 10.60 -12.97 -28.76
C ASN A 75 9.43 -13.00 -27.75
N SER A 76 9.27 -14.05 -26.94
CA SER A 76 8.13 -14.17 -26.01
C SER A 76 8.27 -13.25 -24.79
N LEU A 77 9.50 -13.00 -24.34
CA LEU A 77 9.82 -12.28 -23.12
C LEU A 77 10.91 -11.23 -23.36
N ALA A 78 10.73 -10.05 -22.79
CA ALA A 78 11.81 -9.13 -22.50
C ALA A 78 11.82 -8.82 -20.99
N VAL A 79 13.00 -8.63 -20.42
CA VAL A 79 13.15 -8.20 -19.02
C VAL A 79 13.99 -6.94 -18.97
N VAL A 80 13.41 -5.86 -18.44
CA VAL A 80 14.06 -4.57 -18.29
C VAL A 80 14.23 -4.31 -16.80
N ILE A 81 15.47 -4.13 -16.35
CA ILE A 81 15.81 -4.04 -14.93
C ILE A 81 16.44 -2.69 -14.67
N LEU A 82 15.93 -1.96 -13.68
CA LEU A 82 16.59 -0.80 -13.09
C LEU A 82 17.01 -1.14 -11.67
N GLY A 83 18.31 -1.06 -11.38
CA GLY A 83 18.83 -1.31 -10.04
C GLY A 83 19.75 -0.21 -9.54
N THR A 84 19.67 0.11 -8.24
CA THR A 84 20.64 0.99 -7.58
C THR A 84 21.74 0.15 -6.92
N TYR A 85 23.01 0.50 -7.15
CA TYR A 85 24.17 -0.16 -6.55
C TYR A 85 25.15 0.87 -5.98
N LYS A 86 25.96 0.44 -5.02
CA LYS A 86 27.00 1.25 -4.41
C LYS A 86 28.33 1.02 -5.14
N GLU A 87 29.01 2.08 -5.55
CA GLU A 87 30.32 1.93 -6.20
C GLU A 87 31.42 1.55 -5.19
N ALA A 88 32.48 0.91 -5.70
CA ALA A 88 33.61 0.45 -4.90
C ALA A 88 34.39 1.58 -4.22
N ASP A 89 34.24 2.84 -4.67
CA ASP A 89 34.80 4.03 -4.04
C ASP A 89 34.03 4.50 -2.78
N GLN A 90 33.04 3.70 -2.37
CA GLN A 90 32.34 3.67 -1.09
C GLN A 90 31.46 4.87 -0.72
N ASN A 91 31.41 5.93 -1.53
CA ASN A 91 30.60 7.11 -1.24
C ASN A 91 29.62 7.50 -2.34
N SER A 92 29.54 6.75 -3.44
CA SER A 92 28.57 7.02 -4.51
C SER A 92 27.59 5.88 -4.77
N TRP A 93 26.32 6.24 -4.96
CA TRP A 93 25.25 5.36 -5.42
C TRP A 93 24.93 5.64 -6.89
N ARG A 94 24.79 4.59 -7.68
CA ARG A 94 24.40 4.70 -9.09
C ARG A 94 23.26 3.78 -9.43
N SER A 95 22.44 4.22 -10.38
CA SER A 95 21.46 3.37 -11.02
C SER A 95 22.02 2.81 -12.33
N ARG A 96 21.81 1.52 -12.59
CA ARG A 96 22.07 0.87 -13.88
C ARG A 96 20.80 0.28 -14.44
N ARG A 97 20.66 0.34 -15.76
CA ARG A 97 19.53 -0.23 -16.49
C ARG A 97 20.02 -1.34 -17.41
N TYR A 98 19.50 -2.54 -17.24
CA TYR A 98 19.76 -3.68 -18.13
C TYR A 98 18.49 -4.03 -18.90
N ALA A 99 18.65 -4.52 -20.11
CA ALA A 99 17.60 -5.19 -20.85
C ALA A 99 18.07 -6.56 -21.30
N ILE A 100 17.17 -7.53 -21.24
CA ILE A 100 17.38 -8.91 -21.66
C ILE A 100 16.28 -9.25 -22.63
N ASP A 101 16.65 -9.68 -23.83
CA ASP A 101 15.75 -10.18 -24.85
C ASP A 101 16.47 -11.25 -25.68
N GLN A 102 15.85 -11.69 -26.78
CA GLN A 102 16.43 -12.64 -27.73
C GLN A 102 17.78 -12.20 -28.35
N GLN A 103 18.12 -10.90 -28.28
CA GLN A 103 19.43 -10.38 -28.72
C GLN A 103 20.50 -10.48 -27.62
N GLY A 104 20.14 -10.97 -26.44
CA GLY A 104 21.01 -11.14 -25.29
C GLY A 104 20.88 -9.98 -24.29
N VAL A 105 21.96 -9.75 -23.55
CA VAL A 105 22.03 -8.73 -22.50
C VAL A 105 22.53 -7.41 -23.07
N ARG A 106 21.81 -6.32 -22.77
CA ARG A 106 22.21 -4.96 -23.13
C ARG A 106 22.24 -4.09 -21.87
N ASP A 107 23.41 -3.49 -21.59
CA ASP A 107 23.49 -2.37 -20.64
C ASP A 107 22.97 -1.11 -21.35
N THR A 108 21.91 -0.54 -20.82
CA THR A 108 21.20 0.62 -21.38
C THR A 108 21.31 1.83 -20.47
N THR A 109 22.27 1.84 -19.54
CA THR A 109 22.42 2.87 -18.50
C THR A 109 22.58 4.29 -19.07
N GLU A 110 23.15 4.45 -20.28
CA GLU A 110 23.23 5.75 -20.95
C GLU A 110 21.85 6.38 -21.21
N SER A 111 20.78 5.57 -21.33
CA SER A 111 19.41 6.04 -21.52
C SER A 111 18.84 6.76 -20.29
N LEU A 112 19.45 6.61 -19.10
CA LEU A 112 19.01 7.29 -17.88
C LEU A 112 19.59 8.70 -17.72
N SER A 113 20.56 9.08 -18.56
CA SER A 113 21.23 10.38 -18.47
C SER A 113 20.25 11.53 -18.74
N GLY A 114 19.99 12.36 -17.72
CA GLY A 114 19.04 13.49 -17.84
C GLY A 114 18.39 13.98 -16.55
N PHE A 115 18.57 13.30 -15.41
CA PHE A 115 18.07 13.77 -14.12
C PHE A 115 19.19 14.05 -13.13
N HIS A 116 19.16 15.28 -12.60
CA HIS A 116 19.87 15.68 -11.38
C HIS A 116 18.81 16.07 -10.37
N ILE A 117 18.82 15.41 -9.21
CA ILE A 117 18.05 15.88 -8.06
C ILE A 117 19.05 16.64 -7.17
N ALA A 118 19.40 17.85 -7.59
CA ALA A 118 20.09 18.80 -6.72
C ALA A 118 19.04 19.71 -6.10
N HIS A 119 18.72 19.50 -4.83
CA HIS A 119 18.02 20.47 -3.96
C HIS A 119 16.81 21.21 -4.59
N GLY A 120 15.91 20.50 -5.26
CA GLY A 120 14.67 21.09 -5.79
C GLY A 120 14.83 21.99 -7.03
N GLN A 121 16.00 22.05 -7.67
CA GLN A 121 16.17 22.69 -8.99
C GLN A 121 17.08 21.87 -9.92
N ALA A 122 16.55 21.50 -11.09
CA ALA A 122 17.27 20.71 -12.09
C ALA A 122 18.39 21.53 -12.76
N THR A 123 19.64 21.09 -12.64
CA THR A 123 20.78 21.55 -13.48
C THR A 123 21.57 20.35 -13.99
N PRO A 124 22.07 20.36 -15.25
CA PRO A 124 22.73 19.21 -15.88
C PRO A 124 24.19 19.05 -15.44
N ALA A 125 24.50 18.07 -14.58
CA ALA A 125 25.86 17.70 -14.21
C ALA A 125 26.10 16.18 -14.35
N ARG A 126 26.55 15.73 -15.54
CA ARG A 126 26.97 14.34 -15.83
C ARG A 126 27.59 13.64 -14.60
N GLY A 127 26.97 12.54 -14.15
CA GLY A 127 27.53 11.66 -13.10
C GLY A 127 26.90 11.74 -11.71
N SER A 128 25.72 12.35 -11.54
CA SER A 128 25.04 12.35 -10.24
C SER A 128 24.24 11.07 -9.96
N GLU A 129 24.06 10.81 -8.67
CA GLU A 129 23.22 9.74 -8.14
C GLU A 129 21.75 9.98 -8.51
N VAL A 130 21.09 8.96 -9.05
CA VAL A 130 19.64 8.94 -9.26
C VAL A 130 19.13 7.71 -8.55
N SER A 131 18.18 7.91 -7.65
CA SER A 131 17.50 6.83 -6.96
C SER A 131 16.57 6.08 -7.88
N ALA A 132 16.69 4.75 -7.92
CA ALA A 132 15.74 3.90 -8.63
C ALA A 132 14.33 3.95 -8.05
N MET A 133 14.18 4.41 -6.80
CA MET A 133 12.89 4.54 -6.10
C MET A 133 12.36 5.97 -6.08
N HIS A 134 12.99 6.92 -6.78
CA HIS A 134 12.40 8.24 -6.96
C HIS A 134 11.17 8.17 -7.89
N PRO A 135 10.03 8.80 -7.55
CA PRO A 135 8.78 8.72 -8.32
C PRO A 135 8.92 8.91 -9.83
N GLU A 136 9.60 9.99 -10.25
CA GLU A 136 9.82 10.29 -11.67
C GLU A 136 10.75 9.29 -12.36
N THR A 137 11.71 8.72 -11.61
CA THR A 137 12.60 7.68 -12.16
C THR A 137 11.80 6.41 -12.43
N VAL A 138 10.96 5.99 -11.48
CA VAL A 138 10.09 4.82 -11.61
C VAL A 138 9.12 5.00 -12.78
N LYS A 139 8.39 6.12 -12.83
CA LYS A 139 7.44 6.43 -13.91
C LYS A 139 8.11 6.38 -15.28
N ARG A 140 9.24 7.08 -15.43
CA ARG A 140 10.00 7.11 -16.68
C ARG A 140 10.50 5.72 -17.06
N HIS A 141 11.05 4.96 -16.11
CA HIS A 141 11.57 3.62 -16.38
C HIS A 141 10.47 2.70 -16.93
N ILE A 142 9.28 2.76 -16.34
CA ILE A 142 8.12 2.00 -16.81
C ILE A 142 7.75 2.42 -18.24
N LEU A 143 7.58 3.73 -18.50
CA LEU A 143 7.22 4.25 -19.82
C LEU A 143 8.26 3.91 -20.89
N GLU A 144 9.55 4.05 -20.57
CA GLU A 144 10.65 3.70 -21.47
C GLU A 144 10.68 2.21 -21.78
N ALA A 145 10.53 1.36 -20.76
CA ALA A 145 10.45 -0.09 -20.94
C ALA A 145 9.25 -0.49 -21.82
N MET A 146 8.07 0.08 -21.58
CA MET A 146 6.88 -0.20 -22.38
C MET A 146 7.03 0.23 -23.84
N ARG A 147 7.68 1.39 -24.07
CA ARG A 147 7.92 1.94 -25.42
C ARG A 147 8.98 1.15 -26.19
N GLU A 148 10.09 0.79 -25.55
CA GLU A 148 11.20 0.07 -26.19
C GLU A 148 10.90 -1.43 -26.36
N TYR A 149 10.09 -1.99 -25.46
CA TYR A 149 9.70 -3.40 -25.44
C TYR A 149 8.18 -3.51 -25.43
N PRO A 150 7.52 -3.25 -26.57
CA PRO A 150 6.07 -3.39 -26.66
C PRO A 150 5.66 -4.86 -26.45
N ALA A 151 4.64 -5.07 -25.61
CA ALA A 151 4.12 -6.40 -25.30
C ALA A 151 2.60 -6.40 -25.10
N GLU A 152 2.01 -7.60 -25.16
CA GLU A 152 0.60 -7.82 -24.83
C GLU A 152 0.34 -7.75 -23.33
N HIS A 153 1.29 -8.21 -22.52
CA HIS A 153 1.22 -8.23 -21.07
C HIS A 153 2.46 -7.59 -20.44
N TYR A 154 2.24 -6.74 -19.44
CA TYR A 154 3.31 -6.12 -18.66
C TYR A 154 3.28 -6.62 -17.22
N VAL A 155 4.44 -7.05 -16.75
CA VAL A 155 4.65 -7.49 -15.36
C VAL A 155 5.59 -6.49 -14.72
N LEU A 156 5.15 -5.83 -13.65
CA LEU A 156 6.01 -4.96 -12.85
C LEU A 156 6.42 -5.71 -11.59
N HIS A 157 7.72 -5.90 -11.39
CA HIS A 157 8.29 -6.47 -10.18
C HIS A 157 9.04 -5.37 -9.42
N ILE A 158 8.72 -5.19 -8.13
CA ILE A 158 9.30 -4.18 -7.27
C ILE A 158 9.93 -4.89 -6.08
N ASN A 159 11.27 -4.94 -6.06
CA ASN A 159 12.03 -5.41 -4.91
C ASN A 159 12.65 -4.21 -4.21
N SER A 160 12.25 -3.95 -2.97
CA SER A 160 12.66 -2.78 -2.19
C SER A 160 12.26 -2.98 -0.72
N HIS A 161 12.40 -1.93 0.07
CA HIS A 161 11.70 -1.86 1.35
C HIS A 161 10.25 -1.45 1.15
N GLY A 162 9.38 -1.99 1.99
CA GLY A 162 7.96 -1.65 2.05
C GLY A 162 7.61 -1.23 3.47
N SER A 163 6.67 -0.31 3.57
CA SER A 163 6.18 0.17 4.85
C SER A 163 4.72 0.55 4.75
N ASN A 164 3.87 -0.40 4.32
CA ASN A 164 2.42 -0.31 4.37
C ASN A 164 1.86 1.03 3.86
N LEU A 165 1.26 1.84 4.74
CA LEU A 165 0.68 3.14 4.38
C LEU A 165 1.73 4.17 3.92
N LYS A 166 2.97 4.03 4.38
CA LYS A 166 4.07 4.90 3.98
C LYS A 166 4.58 4.58 2.57
N GLY A 167 4.12 3.48 1.99
CA GLY A 167 4.42 3.08 0.62
C GLY A 167 5.75 2.32 0.49
N LEU A 168 6.45 2.59 -0.62
CA LEU A 168 7.65 1.89 -1.04
C LEU A 168 8.92 2.70 -0.74
N GLY A 169 10.01 2.01 -0.49
CA GLY A 169 11.33 2.59 -0.24
C GLY A 169 11.57 3.04 1.22
N GLY A 170 12.82 3.42 1.48
CA GLY A 170 13.29 3.85 2.81
C GLY A 170 13.53 2.71 3.81
N CYS A 171 14.52 2.87 4.70
CA CYS A 171 14.76 1.92 5.77
C CYS A 171 13.80 2.19 6.94
N PRO A 172 13.12 1.17 7.51
CA PRO A 172 12.24 1.36 8.68
C PRO A 172 12.96 1.94 9.92
N ASN A 173 14.30 1.89 9.95
CA ASN A 173 15.15 2.39 11.04
C ASN A 173 15.47 3.90 10.98
N GLU A 174 14.78 4.70 10.18
CA GLU A 174 14.98 6.16 10.21
C GLU A 174 14.71 6.80 11.58
N SER A 175 13.97 6.12 12.48
CA SER A 175 13.84 6.56 13.87
C SER A 175 15.11 6.33 14.71
N LEU A 176 16.04 5.45 14.30
CA LEU A 176 17.35 5.27 14.96
C LEU A 176 18.40 6.29 14.49
N ALA A 177 18.13 7.01 13.39
CA ALA A 177 18.98 8.11 12.95
C ALA A 177 18.85 9.37 13.82
N ALA A 178 17.89 9.40 14.76
CA ALA A 178 17.77 10.49 15.72
C ALA A 178 18.90 10.49 16.77
N ASP A 179 19.59 9.36 16.99
CA ASP A 179 20.57 9.23 18.07
C ASP A 179 22.04 9.07 17.63
N ASP A 180 22.34 8.96 16.33
CA ASP A 180 23.73 8.88 15.87
C ASP A 180 24.15 10.10 15.05
N HIS A 181 24.81 11.02 15.75
CA HIS A 181 25.58 12.12 15.20
C HIS A 181 26.60 11.61 14.15
N LYS A 182 26.26 11.67 12.85
CA LYS A 182 27.16 11.83 11.68
C LYS A 182 26.32 11.93 10.39
N GLY A 183 25.94 13.16 10.05
CA GLY A 183 25.01 13.53 8.97
C GLY A 183 25.41 13.18 7.53
N VAL A 184 25.47 11.89 7.19
CA VAL A 184 25.72 11.42 5.80
C VAL A 184 24.59 10.51 5.27
N LEU A 185 23.69 10.01 6.12
CA LEU A 185 22.57 9.13 5.70
C LEU A 185 21.18 9.81 5.72
N ASP A 186 21.09 11.07 6.14
CA ASP A 186 19.80 11.72 6.47
C ASP A 186 19.10 12.44 5.29
N HIS A 187 19.67 12.41 4.08
CA HIS A 187 19.05 13.04 2.89
C HIS A 187 18.58 12.04 1.83
N HIS A 188 19.20 10.86 1.74
CA HIS A 188 18.78 9.81 0.81
C HIS A 188 17.48 9.13 1.25
N SER A 189 17.28 8.98 2.56
CA SER A 189 16.11 8.30 3.13
C SER A 189 14.75 8.95 2.82
N ARG A 190 14.72 10.27 2.53
CA ARG A 190 13.48 10.98 2.17
C ARG A 190 13.21 11.09 0.67
N LEU A 191 14.25 11.08 -0.16
CA LEU A 191 14.13 11.19 -1.62
C LEU A 191 13.90 9.82 -2.31
N ASP A 192 14.08 8.73 -1.56
CA ASP A 192 14.03 7.35 -2.04
C ASP A 192 12.73 6.64 -1.63
N LYS A 193 11.65 7.40 -1.48
CA LYS A 193 10.34 6.90 -1.04
C LYS A 193 9.25 7.27 -2.03
N ILE A 194 8.31 6.36 -2.20
CA ILE A 194 7.08 6.55 -2.96
C ILE A 194 5.93 6.27 -1.99
N ASP A 195 5.26 7.32 -1.51
CA ASP A 195 4.05 7.15 -0.71
C ASP A 195 2.90 6.59 -1.57
N LEU A 196 1.86 6.03 -0.93
CA LEU A 196 0.76 5.40 -1.67
C LEU A 196 0.03 6.35 -2.64
N PRO A 197 -0.26 7.62 -2.30
CA PRO A 197 -0.81 8.57 -3.27
C PRO A 197 0.07 8.73 -4.50
N THR A 198 1.38 8.97 -4.30
CA THR A 198 2.34 9.13 -5.40
C THR A 198 2.43 7.84 -6.22
N LEU A 199 2.39 6.67 -5.59
CA LEU A 199 2.35 5.38 -6.28
C LEU A 199 1.11 5.29 -7.18
N GLY A 200 -0.07 5.64 -6.68
CA GLY A 200 -1.29 5.71 -7.48
C GLY A 200 -1.18 6.69 -8.66
N GLU A 201 -0.58 7.86 -8.45
CA GLU A 201 -0.36 8.87 -9.49
C GLU A 201 0.58 8.37 -10.59
N ILE A 202 1.70 7.72 -10.24
CA ILE A 202 2.63 7.11 -11.20
C ILE A 202 1.88 6.15 -12.13
N PHE A 203 1.08 5.25 -11.55
CA PHE A 203 0.34 4.26 -12.33
C PHE A 203 -0.83 4.87 -13.13
N ALA A 204 -1.45 5.92 -12.61
CA ALA A 204 -2.45 6.69 -13.35
C ALA A 204 -1.85 7.39 -14.57
N ASP A 205 -0.68 7.99 -14.42
CA ASP A 205 0.07 8.61 -15.52
C ASP A 205 0.50 7.57 -16.56
N VAL A 206 1.08 6.45 -16.12
CA VAL A 206 1.46 5.34 -17.03
C VAL A 206 0.26 4.85 -17.83
N HIS A 207 -0.88 4.59 -17.17
CA HIS A 207 -2.08 4.13 -17.85
C HIS A 207 -2.64 5.21 -18.80
N LYS A 208 -2.61 6.48 -18.41
CA LYS A 208 -3.04 7.60 -19.25
C LYS A 208 -2.19 7.76 -20.50
N GLU A 209 -0.87 7.58 -20.40
CA GLU A 209 0.06 7.73 -21.51
C GLU A 209 0.06 6.52 -22.47
N THR A 210 -0.06 5.31 -21.92
CA THR A 210 0.07 4.05 -22.69
C THR A 210 -1.27 3.46 -23.11
N GLY A 211 -2.36 3.82 -22.42
CA GLY A 211 -3.66 3.15 -22.54
C GLY A 211 -3.68 1.72 -22.00
N GLN A 212 -2.63 1.29 -21.29
CA GLN A 212 -2.49 -0.08 -20.80
C GLN A 212 -2.31 -0.11 -19.27
N LYS A 213 -2.87 -1.16 -18.66
CA LYS A 213 -2.65 -1.51 -17.26
C LYS A 213 -1.51 -2.50 -17.15
N MET A 214 -0.92 -2.59 -15.95
CA MET A 214 -0.05 -3.71 -15.62
C MET A 214 -0.90 -4.99 -15.53
N SER A 215 -0.47 -6.05 -16.21
CA SER A 215 -1.14 -7.33 -16.10
C SER A 215 -0.86 -7.99 -14.74
N VAL A 216 0.35 -7.83 -14.21
CA VAL A 216 0.71 -8.28 -12.86
C VAL A 216 1.62 -7.23 -12.23
N VAL A 217 1.36 -6.87 -10.96
CA VAL A 217 2.25 -6.07 -10.13
C VAL A 217 2.67 -6.90 -8.94
N ASP A 218 3.94 -7.26 -8.90
CA ASP A 218 4.56 -7.97 -7.78
C ASP A 218 5.34 -6.99 -6.90
N ILE A 219 4.92 -6.89 -5.64
CA ILE A 219 5.49 -6.00 -4.64
C ILE A 219 6.20 -6.88 -3.61
N ASP A 220 7.41 -7.28 -3.98
CA ASP A 220 8.37 -8.06 -3.18
C ASP A 220 9.04 -7.12 -2.16
N THR A 221 8.21 -6.60 -1.27
CA THR A 221 8.60 -5.72 -0.18
C THR A 221 7.71 -5.97 1.04
N CYS A 222 8.30 -5.78 2.22
CA CYS A 222 7.59 -5.95 3.49
C CYS A 222 6.26 -5.20 3.58
N SER A 223 5.24 -5.85 4.13
CA SER A 223 4.02 -5.21 4.62
C SER A 223 3.27 -4.39 3.56
N MET A 224 3.15 -4.91 2.34
CA MET A 224 2.38 -4.29 1.25
C MET A 224 1.06 -4.98 0.93
N GLY A 225 0.78 -6.15 1.53
CA GLY A 225 -0.46 -6.92 1.41
C GLY A 225 -1.61 -6.32 2.23
N PHE A 226 -1.84 -5.02 2.08
CA PHE A 226 -2.85 -4.26 2.81
C PHE A 226 -3.94 -3.75 1.87
N GLN A 227 -5.17 -3.61 2.37
CA GLN A 227 -6.30 -3.14 1.57
C GLN A 227 -6.06 -1.74 0.99
N GLU A 228 -5.34 -0.88 1.71
CA GLU A 228 -4.98 0.46 1.27
C GLU A 228 -4.05 0.45 0.05
N VAL A 229 -3.06 -0.43 0.06
CA VAL A 229 -2.14 -0.64 -1.07
C VAL A 229 -2.90 -1.24 -2.26
N ASN A 230 -3.66 -2.31 -2.00
CA ASN A 230 -4.41 -2.99 -3.05
C ASN A 230 -5.45 -2.07 -3.70
N SER A 231 -6.17 -1.27 -2.91
CA SER A 231 -7.13 -0.28 -3.45
C SER A 231 -6.45 0.80 -4.28
N THR A 232 -5.24 1.22 -3.90
CA THR A 232 -4.45 2.19 -4.66
C THR A 232 -4.13 1.66 -6.05
N LEU A 233 -3.71 0.40 -6.16
CA LEU A 233 -3.25 -0.19 -7.41
C LEU A 233 -4.36 -0.83 -8.25
N GLN A 234 -5.50 -1.16 -7.64
CA GLN A 234 -6.62 -1.85 -8.28
C GLN A 234 -7.05 -1.27 -9.64
N PRO A 235 -7.11 0.07 -9.84
CA PRO A 235 -7.51 0.61 -11.14
C PRO A 235 -6.46 0.44 -12.24
N HIS A 236 -5.21 0.13 -11.87
CA HIS A 236 -4.04 0.21 -12.74
C HIS A 236 -3.30 -1.12 -12.95
N ALA A 237 -3.72 -2.16 -12.24
CA ALA A 237 -3.24 -3.52 -12.39
C ALA A 237 -4.41 -4.50 -12.61
N ASP A 238 -4.17 -5.66 -13.21
CA ASP A 238 -5.16 -6.76 -13.23
C ASP A 238 -5.00 -7.70 -12.02
N PHE A 239 -3.74 -7.97 -11.66
CA PHE A 239 -3.36 -8.77 -10.49
C PHE A 239 -2.26 -8.07 -9.69
N ILE A 240 -2.36 -8.15 -8.37
CA ILE A 240 -1.40 -7.57 -7.41
C ILE A 240 -0.87 -8.70 -6.54
N ILE A 241 0.43 -8.75 -6.28
CA ILE A 241 1.06 -9.75 -5.43
C ILE A 241 1.79 -9.00 -4.33
N ALA A 242 1.44 -9.28 -3.08
CA ALA A 242 2.01 -8.57 -1.95
C ALA A 242 1.81 -9.34 -0.63
N SER A 243 2.72 -9.12 0.31
CA SER A 243 2.72 -9.73 1.64
C SER A 243 2.22 -8.76 2.73
N PRO A 244 1.23 -9.11 3.57
CA PRO A 244 0.90 -8.31 4.75
C PRO A 244 1.98 -8.37 5.84
N ALA A 245 2.82 -9.40 5.81
CA ALA A 245 3.86 -9.63 6.81
C ALA A 245 5.17 -8.93 6.45
N ALA A 246 6.07 -8.80 7.42
CA ALA A 246 7.43 -8.38 7.13
C ALA A 246 8.15 -9.48 6.34
N GLU A 247 8.75 -9.12 5.22
CA GLU A 247 9.57 -10.04 4.44
C GLU A 247 11.02 -9.91 4.92
N LYS A 248 11.55 -10.95 5.57
CA LYS A 248 12.96 -10.96 5.89
C LYS A 248 13.76 -11.39 4.67
N GLY A 249 14.61 -10.49 4.17
CA GLY A 249 15.82 -10.91 3.48
C GLY A 249 16.57 -11.86 4.42
N HIS A 250 16.74 -13.11 4.01
CA HIS A 250 17.18 -14.21 4.88
C HIS A 250 18.56 -13.90 5.51
N LYS A 251 18.58 -13.30 6.70
CA LYS A 251 19.76 -13.27 7.56
C LYS A 251 19.59 -14.30 8.66
N GLY A 252 20.16 -15.50 8.47
CA GLY A 252 20.61 -16.25 9.65
C GLY A 252 20.20 -17.71 9.81
N VAL A 253 19.72 -18.42 8.78
CA VAL A 253 19.58 -19.90 8.90
C VAL A 253 20.55 -20.61 7.95
N GLY A 254 21.84 -20.58 8.33
CA GLY A 254 22.95 -21.21 7.60
C GLY A 254 23.53 -20.36 6.47
N ASP A 255 24.71 -20.73 5.96
CA ASP A 255 25.48 -20.10 4.86
C ASP A 255 24.75 -20.12 3.49
N GLN A 256 23.41 -20.05 3.47
CA GLN A 256 22.67 -20.10 2.23
C GLN A 256 22.63 -18.70 1.60
N PRO A 257 23.09 -18.56 0.35
CA PRO A 257 23.08 -17.29 -0.35
C PRO A 257 21.64 -16.77 -0.45
N ASP A 258 21.52 -15.44 -0.48
CA ASP A 258 20.25 -14.74 -0.49
C ASP A 258 19.32 -15.27 -1.59
N ARG A 259 18.11 -15.68 -1.19
CA ARG A 259 17.14 -16.36 -2.06
C ARG A 259 16.13 -15.40 -2.69
N CYS A 260 16.12 -14.14 -2.28
CA CYS A 260 15.16 -13.12 -2.72
C CYS A 260 15.23 -12.77 -4.23
N GLY A 261 16.12 -13.40 -5.00
CA GLY A 261 16.16 -13.30 -6.47
C GLY A 261 15.90 -14.60 -7.23
N HIS A 262 15.99 -15.79 -6.58
CA HIS A 262 15.86 -17.08 -7.28
C HIS A 262 14.41 -17.38 -7.63
N GLN A 263 13.48 -17.00 -6.74
CA GLN A 263 12.05 -17.22 -6.92
C GLN A 263 11.53 -16.48 -8.16
N GLN A 264 11.97 -15.24 -8.37
CA GLN A 264 11.54 -14.42 -9.51
C GLN A 264 12.12 -14.97 -10.82
N VAL A 265 13.37 -15.46 -10.80
CA VAL A 265 13.94 -16.15 -11.97
C VAL A 265 13.09 -17.39 -12.31
N GLU A 266 12.75 -18.23 -11.33
CA GLU A 266 11.91 -19.41 -11.58
C GLU A 266 10.52 -19.02 -12.12
N VAL A 267 9.91 -17.95 -11.60
CA VAL A 267 8.63 -17.46 -12.13
C VAL A 267 8.77 -16.96 -13.57
N PHE A 268 9.83 -16.23 -13.91
CA PHE A 268 10.04 -15.75 -15.28
C PHE A 268 10.39 -16.88 -16.25
N GLU A 269 11.05 -17.94 -15.77
CA GLU A 269 11.23 -19.17 -16.53
C GLU A 269 9.90 -19.83 -16.90
N LYS A 270 8.84 -19.70 -16.08
CA LYS A 270 7.49 -20.17 -16.46
C LYS A 270 6.93 -19.46 -17.69
N ILE A 271 7.25 -18.18 -17.87
CA ILE A 271 6.85 -17.41 -19.06
C ILE A 271 7.59 -17.93 -20.28
N VAL A 272 8.89 -18.17 -20.16
CA VAL A 272 9.72 -18.74 -21.25
C VAL A 272 9.22 -20.14 -21.64
N GLN A 273 8.96 -21.00 -20.65
CA GLN A 273 8.51 -22.37 -20.87
C GLN A 273 7.09 -22.44 -21.44
N ASN A 274 6.25 -21.46 -21.09
CA ASN A 274 4.88 -21.36 -21.57
C ASN A 274 4.51 -19.90 -21.87
N PRO A 275 4.85 -19.37 -23.06
CA PRO A 275 4.48 -18.01 -23.44
C PRO A 275 2.96 -17.76 -23.41
N GLN A 276 2.15 -18.81 -23.53
CA GLN A 276 0.69 -18.73 -23.49
C GLN A 276 0.14 -18.73 -22.06
N ILE A 277 1.00 -18.73 -21.02
CA ILE A 277 0.56 -18.51 -19.65
C ILE A 277 -0.26 -17.22 -19.60
N THR A 278 -1.39 -17.25 -18.90
CA THR A 278 -2.22 -16.05 -18.71
C THR A 278 -1.71 -15.26 -17.51
N PRO A 279 -1.93 -13.93 -17.43
CA PRO A 279 -1.58 -13.15 -16.24
C PRO A 279 -2.14 -13.73 -14.93
N ARG A 280 -3.36 -14.29 -14.98
CA ARG A 280 -3.99 -14.96 -13.84
C ARG A 280 -3.22 -16.21 -13.39
N GLN A 281 -2.78 -17.04 -14.34
CA GLN A 281 -1.97 -18.22 -14.04
C GLN A 281 -0.60 -17.82 -13.52
N LEU A 282 0.05 -16.84 -14.16
CA LEU A 282 1.33 -16.32 -13.73
C LEU A 282 1.29 -15.80 -12.29
N ALA A 283 0.25 -15.04 -11.92
CA ALA A 283 0.06 -14.57 -10.55
C ALA A 283 -0.08 -15.72 -9.52
N ARG A 284 -0.61 -16.88 -9.91
CA ARG A 284 -0.63 -18.08 -9.04
C ARG A 284 0.74 -18.74 -8.94
N GLU A 285 1.48 -18.82 -10.05
CA GLU A 285 2.85 -19.37 -10.07
C GLU A 285 3.78 -18.60 -9.13
N PHE A 286 3.64 -17.27 -9.02
CA PHE A 286 4.36 -16.49 -8.00
C PHE A 286 4.13 -17.04 -6.58
N ILE A 287 2.90 -17.34 -6.21
CA ILE A 287 2.56 -17.89 -4.89
C ILE A 287 3.09 -19.31 -4.75
N GLU A 288 2.95 -20.15 -5.78
CA GLU A 288 3.38 -21.55 -5.76
C GLU A 288 4.91 -21.71 -5.72
N VAL A 289 5.66 -20.85 -6.42
CA VAL A 289 7.12 -20.81 -6.36
C VAL A 289 7.58 -20.37 -4.96
N ASN A 290 7.03 -19.26 -4.46
CA ASN A 290 7.38 -18.75 -3.13
C ASN A 290 7.08 -19.76 -2.00
N ALA A 291 5.93 -20.44 -2.07
CA ALA A 291 5.53 -21.44 -1.08
C ALA A 291 6.48 -22.66 -1.00
N ARG A 292 7.14 -23.01 -2.11
CA ARG A 292 8.05 -24.18 -2.19
C ARG A 292 9.41 -23.90 -1.57
N GLU A 293 9.95 -22.70 -1.76
CA GLU A 293 11.35 -22.43 -1.45
C GLU A 293 11.61 -22.18 0.05
N GLY A 294 10.66 -21.59 0.77
CA GLY A 294 10.86 -21.33 2.19
C GLY A 294 10.64 -22.58 3.01
N VAL A 295 11.65 -23.40 3.32
CA VAL A 295 11.54 -24.48 4.32
C VAL A 295 12.66 -24.37 5.34
N ILE A 296 12.36 -23.87 6.55
CA ILE A 296 13.26 -23.90 7.70
C ILE A 296 13.08 -25.22 8.44
N ARG A 297 14.17 -25.90 8.77
CA ARG A 297 14.15 -27.08 9.64
C ARG A 297 14.83 -26.77 10.96
N GLU A 298 14.07 -26.68 12.04
CA GLU A 298 14.58 -26.40 13.38
C GLU A 298 13.95 -27.35 14.40
N GLY A 299 14.77 -27.99 15.25
CA GLY A 299 14.28 -28.89 16.29
C GLY A 299 13.52 -30.13 15.78
N GLY A 300 13.72 -30.54 14.52
CA GLY A 300 12.98 -31.63 13.88
C GLY A 300 11.62 -31.21 13.29
N GLN A 301 11.23 -29.95 13.43
CA GLN A 301 10.06 -29.39 12.73
C GLN A 301 10.47 -28.73 11.41
N THR A 302 9.56 -28.77 10.44
CA THR A 302 9.70 -28.17 9.12
C THR A 302 8.72 -27.00 9.06
N TYR A 303 9.24 -25.78 9.02
CA TYR A 303 8.46 -24.54 8.90
C TYR A 303 8.56 -24.04 7.47
N HIS A 304 7.46 -23.52 6.92
CA HIS A 304 7.55 -22.84 5.64
C HIS A 304 8.06 -21.41 5.83
N ALA A 305 9.31 -21.12 5.51
CA ALA A 305 10.01 -19.84 5.75
C ALA A 305 9.51 -18.67 4.88
N ALA A 306 8.55 -18.91 3.98
CA ALA A 306 7.99 -17.86 3.16
C ALA A 306 6.96 -17.08 4.01
N PRO A 307 7.15 -15.77 4.22
CA PRO A 307 6.13 -14.94 4.86
C PRO A 307 4.83 -15.01 4.06
N THR A 308 3.72 -14.65 4.70
CA THR A 308 2.39 -14.67 4.06
C THR A 308 2.42 -13.90 2.74
N LEU A 309 2.18 -14.57 1.61
CA LEU A 309 2.19 -13.94 0.29
C LEU A 309 0.89 -14.29 -0.42
N SER A 310 0.26 -13.29 -1.04
CA SER A 310 -1.02 -13.47 -1.72
C SER A 310 -1.05 -12.74 -3.05
N ALA A 311 -1.75 -13.35 -4.00
CA ALA A 311 -2.08 -12.77 -5.28
C ALA A 311 -3.55 -12.34 -5.25
N TYR A 312 -3.82 -11.07 -5.51
CA TYR A 312 -5.14 -10.47 -5.50
C TYR A 312 -5.58 -10.14 -6.92
N SER A 313 -6.87 -10.35 -7.22
CA SER A 313 -7.46 -9.85 -8.45
C SER A 313 -8.02 -8.44 -8.25
N SER A 314 -7.79 -7.55 -9.21
CA SER A 314 -8.31 -6.17 -9.12
C SER A 314 -9.83 -6.10 -9.10
N GLN A 315 -10.52 -7.03 -9.78
CA GLN A 315 -11.98 -7.10 -9.67
C GLN A 315 -12.41 -7.51 -8.26
N GLY A 316 -11.76 -8.51 -7.67
CA GLY A 316 -12.08 -8.94 -6.31
C GLY A 316 -11.80 -7.86 -5.26
N ILE A 317 -10.73 -7.06 -5.43
CA ILE A 317 -10.47 -5.89 -4.58
C ILE A 317 -11.55 -4.81 -4.73
N ALA A 318 -12.03 -4.54 -5.96
CA ALA A 318 -13.13 -3.61 -6.17
C ALA A 318 -14.43 -4.09 -5.51
N ASP A 319 -14.73 -5.38 -5.62
CA ASP A 319 -15.92 -5.98 -5.01
C ASP A 319 -15.80 -6.03 -3.48
N LEU A 320 -14.60 -6.21 -2.94
CA LEU A 320 -14.33 -6.09 -1.50
C LEU A 320 -14.49 -4.64 -1.04
N ASN A 321 -14.03 -3.66 -1.82
CA ASN A 321 -14.20 -2.24 -1.51
C ASN A 321 -15.67 -1.86 -1.33
N GLN A 322 -16.57 -2.37 -2.16
CA GLN A 322 -18.01 -2.15 -2.00
C GLN A 322 -18.55 -2.73 -0.69
N LYS A 323 -18.10 -3.92 -0.29
CA LYS A 323 -18.51 -4.58 0.96
C LYS A 323 -17.98 -3.84 2.18
N LEU A 324 -16.74 -3.37 2.12
CA LEU A 324 -16.14 -2.52 3.15
C LEU A 324 -16.86 -1.18 3.28
N ASP A 325 -17.33 -0.60 2.18
CA ASP A 325 -18.12 0.64 2.23
C ASP A 325 -19.43 0.43 3.02
N GLN A 326 -20.13 -0.66 2.73
CA GLN A 326 -21.36 -1.02 3.45
C GLN A 326 -21.11 -1.28 4.94
N LEU A 327 -20.04 -2.01 5.27
CA LEU A 327 -19.65 -2.24 6.66
C LEU A 327 -19.24 -0.94 7.36
N GLY A 328 -18.47 -0.08 6.70
CA GLY A 328 -18.05 1.22 7.21
C GLY A 328 -19.25 2.11 7.56
N ALA A 329 -20.25 2.16 6.67
CA ALA A 329 -21.48 2.90 6.91
C ALA A 329 -22.24 2.40 8.16
N ARG A 330 -22.34 1.07 8.33
CA ARG A 330 -22.95 0.46 9.51
C ARG A 330 -22.15 0.76 10.78
N LEU A 331 -20.84 0.66 10.74
CA LEU A 331 -19.97 0.95 11.88
C LEU A 331 -20.03 2.41 12.31
N LEU A 332 -20.15 3.35 11.37
CA LEU A 332 -20.40 4.76 11.68
C LEU A 332 -21.72 4.97 12.43
N GLN A 333 -22.77 4.24 12.06
CA GLN A 333 -24.04 4.27 12.81
C GLN A 333 -23.83 3.76 14.24
N GLU A 334 -23.11 2.65 14.42
CA GLU A 334 -22.80 2.10 15.75
C GLU A 334 -21.94 3.03 16.61
N LEU A 335 -21.00 3.77 16.00
CA LEU A 335 -20.19 4.76 16.71
C LEU A 335 -20.99 6.00 17.14
N THR A 336 -21.98 6.39 16.35
CA THR A 336 -22.79 7.60 16.60
C THR A 336 -24.04 7.34 17.41
N ALA A 337 -24.50 6.08 17.47
CA ALA A 337 -25.65 5.67 18.26
C ALA A 337 -25.39 5.95 19.75
N LYS A 338 -26.23 6.81 20.34
CA LYS A 338 -26.20 7.05 21.79
C LYS A 338 -26.70 5.77 22.47
N PRO A 339 -26.01 5.25 23.51
CA PRO A 339 -26.53 4.13 24.27
C PRO A 339 -27.87 4.55 24.87
N GLU A 340 -28.95 3.83 24.53
CA GLU A 340 -30.24 4.02 25.19
C GLU A 340 -30.06 3.79 26.70
N ARG A 341 -30.11 4.88 27.46
CA ARG A 341 -30.10 4.84 28.93
C ARG A 341 -31.49 4.44 29.43
N SER A 342 -31.90 3.21 29.15
CA SER A 342 -33.04 2.57 29.82
C SER A 342 -32.66 2.20 31.26
N LEU A 343 -33.56 2.44 32.22
CA LEU A 343 -33.35 2.05 33.64
C LEU A 343 -33.08 0.54 33.82
N LEU A 344 -33.48 -0.30 32.84
CA LEU A 344 -33.20 -1.75 32.83
C LEU A 344 -31.78 -2.10 32.36
N SER A 345 -31.08 -1.22 31.63
CA SER A 345 -29.70 -1.44 31.17
C SER A 345 -28.66 -1.24 32.28
N PHE A 346 -29.07 -0.81 33.47
CA PHE A 346 -28.20 -0.68 34.65
C PHE A 346 -27.68 -2.02 35.18
N PHE A 347 -28.44 -3.10 34.99
CA PHE A 347 -28.13 -4.43 35.56
C PHE A 347 -27.50 -5.41 34.55
N LYS A 348 -27.61 -5.13 33.25
CA LYS A 348 -26.93 -5.86 32.16
C LYS A 348 -26.45 -4.81 31.18
N LYS A 349 -25.35 -4.09 31.48
CA LYS A 349 -24.83 -3.08 30.55
C LYS A 349 -24.37 -3.79 29.28
N PRO A 350 -25.12 -3.74 28.17
CA PRO A 350 -24.56 -4.24 26.92
C PRO A 350 -23.37 -3.34 26.60
N LEU A 351 -22.29 -3.95 26.10
CA LEU A 351 -21.14 -3.18 25.62
C LEU A 351 -21.62 -2.16 24.59
N SER A 352 -21.16 -0.91 24.70
CA SER A 352 -21.45 0.10 23.68
C SER A 352 -20.84 -0.34 22.34
N GLY A 353 -21.35 0.17 21.21
CA GLY A 353 -20.85 -0.20 19.88
C GLY A 353 -19.33 -0.03 19.75
N SER A 354 -18.82 1.10 20.22
CA SER A 354 -17.37 1.35 20.37
C SER A 354 -16.59 0.34 21.23
N GLN A 355 -17.15 -0.19 22.34
CA GLN A 355 -16.47 -1.20 23.17
C GLN A 355 -16.42 -2.55 22.43
N LYS A 356 -17.48 -2.89 21.71
CA LYS A 356 -17.51 -4.06 20.84
C LYS A 356 -16.47 -3.96 19.73
N ILE A 357 -16.39 -2.81 19.05
CA ILE A 357 -15.37 -2.54 18.02
C ILE A 357 -13.96 -2.67 18.61
N GLN A 358 -13.71 -2.09 19.80
CA GLN A 358 -12.43 -2.22 20.49
C GLN A 358 -12.04 -3.69 20.74
N ASN A 359 -12.97 -4.48 21.26
CA ASN A 359 -12.72 -5.90 21.53
C ASN A 359 -12.36 -6.66 20.25
N ALA A 360 -13.02 -6.35 19.13
CA ALA A 360 -12.69 -6.95 17.84
C ALA A 360 -11.27 -6.53 17.39
N VAL A 361 -10.92 -5.25 17.49
CA VAL A 361 -9.56 -4.77 17.15
C VAL A 361 -8.48 -5.47 17.97
N ASP A 362 -8.67 -5.61 19.27
CA ASP A 362 -7.66 -6.20 20.16
C ASP A 362 -7.41 -7.69 19.92
N GLN A 363 -8.37 -8.40 19.32
CA GLN A 363 -8.29 -9.84 19.04
C GLN A 363 -7.69 -10.17 17.65
N THR A 364 -7.28 -9.17 16.86
CA THR A 364 -7.07 -9.33 15.41
C THR A 364 -5.71 -8.85 14.89
N ARG A 365 -4.71 -8.73 15.75
CA ARG A 365 -3.44 -8.13 15.32
C ARG A 365 -2.60 -9.10 14.52
N ILE A 366 -2.05 -8.63 13.41
CA ILE A 366 -1.14 -9.41 12.54
C ILE A 366 0.19 -9.65 13.24
N PHE A 367 0.69 -8.65 13.97
CA PHE A 367 2.00 -8.71 14.62
C PHE A 367 1.87 -9.01 16.11
N PRO A 368 2.23 -10.22 16.57
CA PRO A 368 2.13 -10.63 17.97
C PRO A 368 3.15 -9.96 18.90
N SER A 369 4.12 -9.19 18.38
CA SER A 369 5.20 -8.52 19.14
C SER A 369 4.73 -7.46 20.17
N GLY A 370 3.42 -7.29 20.35
CA GLY A 370 2.85 -6.78 21.61
C GLY A 370 2.83 -5.26 21.78
N LYS A 371 3.42 -4.49 20.87
CA LYS A 371 3.38 -3.02 20.91
C LYS A 371 2.47 -2.44 19.85
N GLY A 372 1.17 -2.70 20.02
CA GLY A 372 0.18 -1.76 19.52
C GLY A 372 0.24 -1.47 18.03
N ASP A 373 0.52 -2.47 17.20
CA ASP A 373 0.50 -2.31 15.76
C ASP A 373 -0.92 -1.89 15.28
N PRO A 374 -1.07 -0.83 14.45
CA PRO A 374 -2.37 -0.44 13.90
C PRO A 374 -2.91 -1.37 12.80
N TYR A 375 -2.16 -2.40 12.42
CA TYR A 375 -2.49 -3.31 11.32
C TYR A 375 -3.21 -4.57 11.83
N LEU A 376 -4.38 -4.83 11.24
CA LEU A 376 -5.25 -5.95 11.58
C LEU A 376 -5.42 -6.89 10.40
N ASP A 377 -5.62 -8.16 10.71
CA ASP A 377 -6.08 -9.12 9.73
C ASP A 377 -7.55 -8.85 9.39
N LEU A 378 -7.86 -8.50 8.13
CA LEU A 378 -9.19 -8.02 7.80
C LEU A 378 -10.27 -9.10 7.97
N GLN A 379 -9.93 -10.36 7.71
CA GLN A 379 -10.87 -11.48 7.81
C GLN A 379 -11.21 -11.77 9.27
N HIS A 380 -10.21 -11.93 10.13
CA HIS A 380 -10.38 -12.09 11.56
C HIS A 380 -11.07 -10.87 12.17
N PHE A 381 -10.84 -9.65 11.67
CA PHE A 381 -11.48 -8.46 12.21
C PHE A 381 -12.98 -8.57 12.02
N ALA A 382 -13.41 -8.96 10.82
CA ALA A 382 -14.81 -9.19 10.51
C ALA A 382 -15.40 -10.36 11.35
N GLU A 383 -14.65 -11.44 11.57
CA GLU A 383 -15.08 -12.56 12.43
C GLU A 383 -15.30 -12.13 13.87
N ASN A 384 -14.32 -11.44 14.45
CA ASN A 384 -14.39 -10.96 15.83
C ASN A 384 -15.49 -9.91 15.96
N LEU A 385 -15.66 -9.03 14.98
CA LEU A 385 -16.74 -8.07 14.95
C LEU A 385 -18.11 -8.78 14.94
N ALA A 386 -18.28 -9.81 14.12
CA ALA A 386 -19.50 -10.63 14.14
C ALA A 386 -19.77 -11.22 15.53
N ALA A 387 -18.74 -11.76 16.20
CA ALA A 387 -18.88 -12.34 17.53
C ALA A 387 -19.35 -11.32 18.60
N GLN A 388 -19.08 -10.03 18.42
CA GLN A 388 -19.55 -8.97 19.33
C GLN A 388 -21.01 -8.54 19.08
N TYR A 389 -21.60 -8.95 17.95
CA TYR A 389 -22.95 -8.58 17.54
C TYR A 389 -23.80 -9.82 17.17
N PRO A 390 -23.92 -10.83 18.06
CA PRO A 390 -24.56 -12.11 17.74
C PRO A 390 -26.05 -11.99 17.40
N GLU A 391 -26.73 -10.94 17.89
CA GLU A 391 -28.16 -10.69 17.67
C GLU A 391 -28.42 -9.73 16.49
N ASP A 392 -27.39 -9.09 15.94
CA ASP A 392 -27.52 -8.12 14.84
C ASP A 392 -27.32 -8.83 13.49
N THR A 393 -28.43 -9.29 12.91
CA THR A 393 -28.41 -10.02 11.62
C THR A 393 -27.81 -9.20 10.47
N GLU A 394 -27.90 -7.87 10.50
CA GLU A 394 -27.31 -7.01 9.48
C GLU A 394 -25.79 -6.98 9.64
N MET A 395 -25.29 -6.76 10.86
CA MET A 395 -23.85 -6.83 11.14
C MET A 395 -23.28 -8.20 10.79
N GLN A 396 -23.95 -9.30 11.15
CA GLN A 396 -23.54 -10.66 10.76
C GLN A 396 -23.41 -10.83 9.25
N LYS A 397 -24.38 -10.30 8.48
CA LYS A 397 -24.38 -10.37 7.02
C LYS A 397 -23.24 -9.55 6.44
N LEU A 398 -23.02 -8.33 6.92
CA LEU A 398 -21.98 -7.43 6.42
C LEU A 398 -20.58 -7.99 6.70
N THR A 399 -20.34 -8.50 7.91
CA THR A 399 -19.04 -9.12 8.25
C THR A 399 -18.80 -10.42 7.48
N ALA A 400 -19.83 -11.27 7.32
CA ALA A 400 -19.73 -12.44 6.45
C ALA A 400 -19.42 -12.06 4.99
N GLY A 401 -20.05 -11.00 4.50
CA GLY A 401 -19.76 -10.43 3.19
C GLY A 401 -18.29 -9.99 3.04
N VAL A 402 -17.74 -9.28 4.03
CA VAL A 402 -16.32 -8.88 4.01
C VAL A 402 -15.41 -10.10 4.00
N ARG A 403 -15.64 -11.11 4.86
CA ARG A 403 -14.84 -12.35 4.88
C ARG A 403 -14.85 -13.07 3.54
N GLN A 404 -16.04 -13.22 2.94
CA GLN A 404 -16.19 -13.78 1.61
C GLN A 404 -15.44 -12.94 0.57
N GLY A 405 -15.56 -11.61 0.64
CA GLY A 405 -14.87 -10.69 -0.26
C GLY A 405 -13.35 -10.79 -0.16
N VAL A 406 -12.77 -10.98 1.03
CA VAL A 406 -11.33 -11.24 1.19
C VAL A 406 -10.93 -12.54 0.50
N SER A 407 -11.70 -13.61 0.70
CA SER A 407 -11.46 -14.91 0.07
C SER A 407 -11.59 -14.86 -1.46
N GLU A 408 -12.52 -14.07 -1.98
CA GLU A 408 -12.73 -13.87 -3.43
C GLU A 408 -11.67 -12.96 -4.05
N ALA A 409 -11.18 -11.97 -3.30
CA ALA A 409 -10.12 -11.07 -3.74
C ALA A 409 -8.79 -11.81 -3.89
N ALA A 410 -8.45 -12.67 -2.92
CA ALA A 410 -7.24 -13.50 -2.95
C ALA A 410 -7.40 -14.68 -3.92
N LEU A 411 -6.78 -14.57 -5.09
CA LEU A 411 -6.75 -15.60 -6.12
C LEU A 411 -5.98 -16.85 -5.69
N ALA A 412 -4.90 -16.65 -4.94
CA ALA A 412 -4.05 -17.64 -4.32
C ALA A 412 -3.30 -16.99 -3.15
N SER A 413 -3.05 -17.76 -2.10
CA SER A 413 -2.34 -17.31 -0.91
C SER A 413 -1.52 -18.43 -0.32
N HIS A 414 -0.36 -18.09 0.22
CA HIS A 414 0.47 -18.96 1.05
C HIS A 414 0.67 -18.28 2.40
N HIS A 415 0.57 -19.07 3.46
CA HIS A 415 0.74 -18.61 4.85
C HIS A 415 1.79 -19.50 5.49
N GLY A 416 3.01 -18.97 5.60
CA GLY A 416 4.11 -19.67 6.23
C GLY A 416 4.38 -19.17 7.64
N VAL A 417 5.64 -19.27 8.02
CA VAL A 417 6.20 -18.86 9.30
C VAL A 417 7.29 -17.85 8.99
N GLY A 418 7.24 -16.68 9.63
CA GLY A 418 8.29 -15.68 9.53
C GLY A 418 9.00 -15.51 10.86
N ASP A 419 10.10 -14.75 10.87
CA ASP A 419 10.80 -14.37 12.09
C ASP A 419 10.52 -12.89 12.40
N GLU A 420 9.92 -12.62 13.55
CA GLU A 420 9.76 -11.28 14.11
C GLU A 420 10.67 -11.11 15.33
N ASP A 421 11.63 -10.18 15.27
CA ASP A 421 12.55 -9.86 16.38
C ASP A 421 13.28 -11.08 16.99
N GLY A 422 13.65 -12.06 16.16
CA GLY A 422 14.33 -13.28 16.57
C GLY A 422 13.39 -14.37 17.07
N LYS A 423 12.08 -14.25 16.81
CA LYS A 423 11.06 -15.24 17.17
C LYS A 423 10.31 -15.70 15.93
N MET A 424 10.20 -17.01 15.76
CA MET A 424 9.34 -17.60 14.74
C MET A 424 7.87 -17.31 15.06
N VAL A 425 7.16 -16.69 14.13
CA VAL A 425 5.74 -16.36 14.16
C VAL A 425 5.05 -17.18 13.08
N ASP A 426 4.13 -18.05 13.50
CA ASP A 426 3.27 -18.80 12.60
C ASP A 426 2.17 -17.88 12.06
N TYR A 427 2.21 -17.63 10.75
CA TYR A 427 1.20 -16.81 10.09
C TYR A 427 0.03 -17.60 9.52
N SER A 428 0.01 -18.93 9.68
CA SER A 428 -1.11 -19.77 9.23
C SER A 428 -2.49 -19.38 9.77
N PRO A 429 -2.63 -18.76 10.96
CA PRO A 429 -3.92 -18.27 11.39
C PRO A 429 -4.36 -17.01 10.64
N PHE A 430 -3.46 -16.16 10.15
CA PHE A 430 -3.86 -14.90 9.54
C PHE A 430 -4.40 -15.13 8.13
N GLY A 431 -5.43 -14.37 7.79
CA GLY A 431 -5.92 -14.23 6.44
C GLY A 431 -4.91 -13.52 5.53
N PRO A 432 -5.24 -13.44 4.22
CA PRO A 432 -4.29 -13.01 3.21
C PRO A 432 -4.04 -11.50 3.23
N LEU A 433 -4.96 -10.72 3.81
CA LEU A 433 -5.07 -9.29 3.58
C LEU A 433 -5.18 -8.51 4.91
N GLY A 434 -4.26 -7.56 5.10
CA GLY A 434 -4.29 -6.64 6.22
C GLY A 434 -5.13 -5.39 5.96
N VAL A 435 -5.47 -4.67 7.03
CA VAL A 435 -6.09 -3.34 6.99
C VAL A 435 -5.52 -2.44 8.08
N PHE A 436 -5.45 -1.13 7.84
CA PHE A 436 -5.13 -0.15 8.86
C PHE A 436 -6.37 0.18 9.70
N LEU A 437 -6.33 -0.19 10.99
CA LEU A 437 -7.31 0.20 11.98
C LEU A 437 -6.65 0.36 13.36
N PRO A 438 -6.03 1.53 13.63
CA PRO A 438 -5.44 1.82 14.94
C PRO A 438 -6.52 1.78 16.03
N GLY A 439 -6.32 1.03 17.11
CA GLY A 439 -7.29 1.02 18.21
C GLY A 439 -6.79 0.56 19.57
N ALA A 440 -5.61 -0.06 19.70
CA ALA A 440 -5.15 -0.49 21.01
C ALA A 440 -4.98 0.69 21.99
N LYS A 441 -5.35 0.48 23.27
CA LYS A 441 -5.01 1.43 24.34
C LYS A 441 -3.51 1.70 24.42
N ASP A 442 -2.70 0.72 24.06
CA ASP A 442 -1.24 0.74 24.07
C ASP A 442 -0.65 0.87 22.66
N ASN A 443 -1.46 1.32 21.68
CA ASN A 443 -0.95 1.66 20.36
C ASN A 443 -0.04 2.89 20.49
N PRO A 444 1.25 2.83 20.10
CA PRO A 444 2.12 4.01 20.05
C PRO A 444 1.50 5.18 19.27
N PHE A 445 0.68 4.89 18.26
CA PHE A 445 -0.15 5.83 17.54
C PHE A 445 -1.15 6.52 18.47
N SER A 446 -2.02 5.77 19.14
CA SER A 446 -3.01 6.32 20.08
C SER A 446 -2.35 7.04 21.26
N GLU A 447 -1.24 6.52 21.79
CA GLU A 447 -0.51 7.11 22.92
C GLU A 447 0.27 8.35 22.52
N GLY A 448 0.84 8.40 21.31
CA GLY A 448 1.44 9.60 20.74
C GLY A 448 0.42 10.73 20.63
N ILE A 449 -0.79 10.43 20.14
CA ILE A 449 -1.88 11.40 20.09
C ILE A 449 -2.29 11.84 21.49
N ARG A 450 -2.52 10.89 22.41
CA ARG A 450 -2.90 11.23 23.79
C ARG A 450 -1.83 12.07 24.47
N THR A 451 -0.55 11.79 24.27
CA THR A 451 0.56 12.57 24.83
C THR A 451 0.56 13.99 24.27
N LEU A 452 0.40 14.14 22.96
CA LEU A 452 0.26 15.44 22.30
C LEU A 452 -0.92 16.23 22.89
N TYR A 453 -2.08 15.59 23.07
CA TYR A 453 -3.27 16.22 23.63
C TYR A 453 -3.19 16.49 25.15
N ARG A 454 -2.68 15.57 25.97
CA ARG A 454 -2.60 15.70 27.44
C ARG A 454 -1.57 16.73 27.90
N SER A 455 -0.61 17.11 27.05
CA SER A 455 0.28 18.25 27.34
C SER A 455 -0.54 19.55 27.40
N SER A 456 -1.00 19.89 28.60
CA SER A 456 -2.26 20.55 28.97
C SER A 456 -2.45 22.04 28.63
N ALA A 457 -1.69 22.59 27.69
CA ALA A 457 -1.94 23.91 27.10
C ALA A 457 -2.51 23.83 25.66
N SER A 458 -2.88 22.62 25.23
CA SER A 458 -2.98 22.15 23.85
C SER A 458 -4.36 22.23 23.20
N GLY A 459 -5.48 22.21 23.93
CA GLY A 459 -6.81 22.25 23.27
C GLY A 459 -7.01 23.54 22.47
N ALA A 460 -6.83 24.68 23.14
CA ALA A 460 -6.84 25.98 22.47
C ALA A 460 -5.66 26.12 21.48
N ARG A 461 -4.46 25.64 21.80
CA ARG A 461 -3.32 25.69 20.85
C ARG A 461 -3.51 24.80 19.62
N PHE A 462 -4.23 23.68 19.73
CA PHE A 462 -4.54 22.77 18.65
C PHE A 462 -5.48 23.47 17.66
N TRP A 463 -6.57 24.02 18.18
CA TRP A 463 -7.52 24.78 17.36
C TRP A 463 -6.93 26.12 16.87
N ASN A 464 -6.06 26.77 17.65
CA ASN A 464 -5.32 27.95 17.20
C ASN A 464 -4.26 27.60 16.15
N SER A 465 -3.61 26.44 16.23
CA SER A 465 -2.66 25.98 15.21
C SER A 465 -3.38 25.61 13.92
N ALA A 466 -4.54 24.96 14.03
CA ALA A 466 -5.44 24.76 12.89
C ALA A 466 -5.87 26.10 12.26
N TRP A 467 -6.15 27.10 13.09
CA TRP A 467 -6.48 28.46 12.66
C TRP A 467 -5.32 29.13 11.89
N GLU A 468 -4.11 29.06 12.43
CA GLU A 468 -2.89 29.55 11.77
C GLU A 468 -2.63 28.88 10.40
N LYS A 469 -3.23 27.70 10.15
CA LYS A 469 -3.10 26.93 8.92
C LYS A 469 -4.39 26.83 8.12
N VAL A 470 -5.37 27.70 8.37
CA VAL A 470 -6.68 27.64 7.69
C VAL A 470 -6.57 27.68 6.16
N ASP A 471 -5.55 28.38 5.64
CA ASP A 471 -5.28 28.44 4.20
C ASP A 471 -4.74 27.12 3.63
N GLN A 472 -4.08 26.28 4.45
CA GLN A 472 -3.60 24.95 4.05
C GLN A 472 -4.75 23.94 3.95
N LEU A 473 -5.81 24.14 4.73
CA LEU A 473 -6.98 23.26 4.78
C LEU A 473 -7.86 23.32 3.52
N LYS A 474 -7.63 24.30 2.62
CA LYS A 474 -8.45 24.57 1.44
C LYS A 474 -9.95 24.57 1.80
N LEU A 475 -10.30 25.23 2.91
CA LEU A 475 -11.68 25.37 3.35
C LEU A 475 -12.48 26.23 2.36
N ASN A 476 -13.71 25.83 2.08
CA ASN A 476 -14.63 26.65 1.32
C ASN A 476 -15.09 27.87 2.19
N PRO A 477 -15.75 28.89 1.60
CA PRO A 477 -16.16 30.07 2.36
C PRO A 477 -17.05 29.78 3.57
N GLU A 478 -18.01 28.86 3.45
CA GLU A 478 -18.91 28.48 4.55
C GLU A 478 -18.15 27.82 5.72
N GLU A 479 -17.18 26.97 5.41
CA GLU A 479 -16.31 26.34 6.41
C GLU A 479 -15.39 27.35 7.10
N ARG A 480 -14.92 28.36 6.36
CA ARG A 480 -14.15 29.48 6.94
C ARG A 480 -15.03 30.29 7.90
N ASP A 481 -16.24 30.65 7.50
CA ASP A 481 -17.19 31.39 8.33
C ASP A 481 -17.55 30.62 9.61
N GLN A 482 -17.78 29.30 9.49
CA GLN A 482 -17.99 28.42 10.64
C GLN A 482 -16.78 28.45 11.59
N LEU A 483 -15.56 28.38 11.04
CA LEU A 483 -14.34 28.41 11.84
C LEU A 483 -14.09 29.78 12.50
N GLU A 484 -14.42 30.88 11.83
CA GLU A 484 -14.39 32.25 12.39
C GLU A 484 -15.37 32.39 13.56
N ALA A 485 -16.60 31.88 13.39
CA ALA A 485 -17.61 31.89 14.43
C ALA A 485 -17.13 31.10 15.67
N ILE A 486 -16.53 29.93 15.47
CA ILE A 486 -15.91 29.10 16.51
C ILE A 486 -14.84 29.90 17.28
N GLN A 487 -13.94 30.57 16.56
CA GLN A 487 -12.84 31.32 17.16
C GLN A 487 -13.36 32.49 18.00
N SER A 488 -14.32 33.24 17.46
CA SER A 488 -14.89 34.42 18.13
C SER A 488 -15.66 34.06 19.41
N GLN A 489 -16.27 32.87 19.45
CA GLN A 489 -17.07 32.41 20.58
C GLN A 489 -16.26 31.64 21.63
N GLN A 490 -14.98 31.35 21.35
CA GLN A 490 -14.16 30.42 22.16
C GLN A 490 -14.84 29.06 22.41
N GLN A 491 -15.77 28.68 21.54
CA GLN A 491 -16.48 27.41 21.59
C GLN A 491 -15.97 26.54 20.45
N PHE A 492 -15.01 25.68 20.78
CA PHE A 492 -14.47 24.73 19.81
C PHE A 492 -15.57 23.77 19.36
N PRO A 493 -15.68 23.49 18.06
CA PRO A 493 -16.69 22.57 17.57
C PRO A 493 -16.39 21.20 18.16
N PRO A 494 -17.41 20.35 18.32
CA PRO A 494 -17.16 18.94 18.53
C PRO A 494 -16.23 18.46 17.41
N VAL A 495 -15.18 17.71 17.78
CA VAL A 495 -14.28 17.03 16.82
C VAL A 495 -15.10 16.22 15.80
N LEU A 496 -16.29 15.79 16.20
CA LEU A 496 -17.24 15.01 15.39
C LEU A 496 -18.11 15.86 14.43
N SER A 497 -17.96 17.17 14.33
CA SER A 497 -18.57 17.96 13.24
C SER A 497 -17.80 17.74 11.92
N PRO A 498 -18.41 17.89 10.73
CA PRO A 498 -17.68 17.73 9.45
C PRO A 498 -16.42 18.60 9.36
N LEU A 499 -16.53 19.89 9.74
CA LEU A 499 -15.41 20.83 9.79
C LEU A 499 -14.39 20.43 10.87
N GLY A 500 -14.87 20.08 12.07
CA GLY A 500 -14.02 19.59 13.16
C GLY A 500 -13.23 18.36 12.77
N ARG A 501 -13.83 17.41 12.04
CA ARG A 501 -13.17 16.20 11.51
C ARG A 501 -12.13 16.53 10.46
N ARG A 502 -12.39 17.47 9.55
CA ARG A 502 -11.38 17.91 8.55
C ARG A 502 -10.17 18.57 9.20
N ILE A 503 -10.42 19.51 10.12
CA ILE A 503 -9.38 20.18 10.89
C ILE A 503 -8.59 19.18 11.72
N TRP A 504 -9.32 18.28 12.39
CA TRP A 504 -8.71 17.26 13.21
C TRP A 504 -7.90 16.29 12.38
N ALA A 505 -8.43 15.79 11.26
CA ALA A 505 -7.72 14.93 10.34
C ALA A 505 -6.45 15.61 9.84
N HIS A 506 -6.49 16.90 9.49
CA HIS A 506 -5.29 17.66 9.08
C HIS A 506 -4.29 17.83 10.22
N GLU A 507 -4.69 18.34 11.38
CA GLU A 507 -3.74 18.56 12.49
C GLU A 507 -3.17 17.26 13.04
N VAL A 508 -3.98 16.19 13.06
CA VAL A 508 -3.53 14.86 13.45
C VAL A 508 -2.67 14.25 12.35
N SER A 509 -2.98 14.42 11.07
CA SER A 509 -2.14 13.92 9.97
C SER A 509 -0.78 14.60 9.92
N GLN A 510 -0.70 15.90 10.22
CA GLN A 510 0.58 16.63 10.32
C GLN A 510 1.45 16.15 11.48
N ARG A 511 0.88 15.45 12.46
CA ARG A 511 1.59 15.00 13.67
C ARG A 511 1.74 13.48 13.75
N LEU A 512 1.01 12.75 12.90
CA LEU A 512 1.02 11.29 12.85
C LEU A 512 1.49 10.80 11.48
N PRO A 513 2.74 10.30 11.39
CA PRO A 513 3.20 9.59 10.22
C PRO A 513 2.25 8.45 9.87
N GLY A 514 1.73 8.41 8.64
CA GLY A 514 0.81 7.38 8.14
C GLY A 514 -0.65 7.83 8.03
N LEU A 515 -1.15 8.77 8.85
CA LEU A 515 -2.56 9.18 8.78
C LEU A 515 -2.83 10.11 7.59
N GLU A 516 -1.87 10.94 7.22
CA GLU A 516 -1.97 11.77 6.02
C GLU A 516 -2.03 10.89 4.78
N GLU A 517 -1.18 9.87 4.76
CA GLU A 517 -1.10 8.85 3.73
C GLU A 517 -2.41 8.05 3.66
N TYR A 518 -2.97 7.63 4.79
CA TYR A 518 -4.30 7.00 4.85
C TYR A 518 -5.39 7.93 4.29
N HIS A 519 -5.42 9.20 4.70
CA HIS A 519 -6.39 10.17 4.23
C HIS A 519 -6.21 10.50 2.74
N ARG A 520 -5.00 10.38 2.19
CA ARG A 520 -4.73 10.61 0.76
C ARG A 520 -4.76 9.32 -0.06
N THR A 521 -4.91 8.15 0.59
CA THR A 521 -4.94 6.86 -0.10
C THR A 521 -6.09 6.87 -1.11
N PRO A 522 -5.79 6.70 -2.42
CA PRO A 522 -6.79 6.74 -3.46
C PRO A 522 -7.67 5.49 -3.43
N ASN A 523 -8.90 5.63 -3.91
CA ASN A 523 -9.86 4.54 -4.11
C ASN A 523 -10.24 3.73 -2.86
N LEU A 524 -9.89 4.19 -1.65
CA LEU A 524 -10.46 3.62 -0.44
C LEU A 524 -11.98 3.86 -0.37
N PRO A 525 -12.77 2.90 0.13
CA PRO A 525 -14.21 3.07 0.25
C PRO A 525 -14.53 4.27 1.16
N PRO A 526 -15.30 5.27 0.69
CA PRO A 526 -15.49 6.52 1.42
C PRO A 526 -16.06 6.32 2.83
N GLN A 527 -17.02 5.41 3.01
CA GLN A 527 -17.64 5.15 4.31
C GLN A 527 -16.70 4.38 5.24
N TRP A 528 -15.90 3.45 4.69
CA TRP A 528 -14.86 2.76 5.45
C TRP A 528 -13.81 3.76 5.96
N LYS A 529 -13.34 4.63 5.08
CA LYS A 529 -12.37 5.68 5.42
C LYS A 529 -12.91 6.62 6.51
N GLU A 530 -14.15 7.07 6.37
CA GLU A 530 -14.80 7.93 7.38
C GLU A 530 -14.99 7.19 8.71
N PHE A 531 -15.31 5.90 8.69
CA PHE A 531 -15.35 5.05 9.88
C PHE A 531 -13.99 5.04 10.60
N VAL A 532 -12.89 4.73 9.89
CA VAL A 532 -11.56 4.64 10.51
C VAL A 532 -11.15 5.98 11.12
N LEU A 533 -11.38 7.10 10.43
CA LEU A 533 -11.09 8.44 10.95
C LEU A 533 -11.92 8.76 12.20
N SER A 534 -13.22 8.44 12.18
CA SER A 534 -14.12 8.64 13.33
C SER A 534 -13.74 7.76 14.51
N TRP A 535 -13.31 6.52 14.26
CA TRP A 535 -12.83 5.58 15.25
C TRP A 535 -11.57 6.06 15.96
N ILE A 536 -10.59 6.58 15.22
CA ILE A 536 -9.38 7.16 15.82
C ILE A 536 -9.75 8.35 16.71
N SER A 537 -10.59 9.25 16.18
CA SER A 537 -11.05 10.44 16.93
C SER A 537 -11.71 10.05 18.26
N GLU A 538 -12.60 9.05 18.24
CA GLU A 538 -13.27 8.53 19.43
C GLU A 538 -12.27 7.90 20.42
N THR A 539 -11.35 7.06 19.93
CA THR A 539 -10.35 6.37 20.74
C THR A 539 -9.38 7.34 21.44
N VAL A 540 -9.00 8.39 20.72
CA VAL A 540 -8.19 9.49 21.25
C VAL A 540 -8.97 10.23 22.34
N SER A 541 -10.20 10.63 22.04
CA SER A 541 -11.04 11.42 22.96
C SER A 541 -11.26 10.69 24.29
N ARG A 542 -11.52 9.38 24.26
CA ARG A 542 -11.63 8.54 25.46
C ARG A 542 -10.35 8.40 26.27
N GLY A 543 -9.21 8.53 25.62
CA GLY A 543 -7.93 8.57 26.31
C GLY A 543 -7.72 9.87 27.09
N LEU A 544 -8.45 10.93 26.77
CA LEU A 544 -8.32 12.25 27.41
C LEU A 544 -9.27 12.42 28.60
N SER A 545 -10.41 11.72 28.59
CA SER A 545 -11.33 11.61 29.74
C SER A 545 -10.80 10.67 30.80
#